data_AF-A0A2N1VKD7-F1
#
_entry.id   AF-A0A2N1VKD7-F1
#
_cell.length_a   1.000
_cell.length_b   1.000
_cell.length_c   1.000
_cell.angle_alpha   90.00
_cell.angle_beta   90.00
_cell.angle_gamma   90.00
#
_symmetry.space_group_name_H-M   'P 1'
#
loop_
_entity.id
_entity.type
_entity.pdbx_description
1 polymer ?
#
loop_
_entity_poly.entity_id
_entity_poly.type
_entity_poly.pdbx_seq_one_letter_code
_entity_poly.pdbx_strand_id
1 'polypeptide(L)'
;MLKREACRANAGFEFKFATASHEASYANPYGEALLARCYWAVTFKNGGLRFWVNFMEKYGMPILIGKYNRGATKDEAENLAQVLLDMHEDAVIVSPSDIEITLAEATRTSSTDLYLEMINFCNTEISKALLSQTLTTELKNGSLAAAQTHYKIRREIITADAKIAESFINHIIKLIAEINFGEVKSPQIRLTLNDSDNNQKLERDIRLLNAGVPFNLDYWTRTYGLKKEDLNL
;
A
#
# COMPACT_ATOMS: atom_id res chain seq x y z
N MET A 1 -4.98 7.78 -45.76
CA MET A 1 -6.03 8.82 -45.65
C MET A 1 -7.22 8.39 -44.78
N LEU A 2 -7.51 7.09 -44.63
CA LEU A 2 -8.68 6.56 -43.89
C LEU A 2 -8.57 6.39 -42.36
N LYS A 3 -7.45 6.78 -41.72
CA LYS A 3 -7.26 6.55 -40.26
C LYS A 3 -7.46 7.78 -39.36
N ARG A 4 -7.72 8.97 -39.93
CA ARG A 4 -8.06 10.17 -39.16
C ARG A 4 -9.56 10.28 -38.85
N GLU A 5 -10.41 9.45 -39.48
CA GLU A 5 -11.87 9.54 -39.32
C GLU A 5 -12.39 8.76 -38.11
N ALA A 6 -11.70 7.73 -37.63
CA ALA A 6 -12.11 7.00 -36.43
C ALA A 6 -12.05 7.87 -35.15
N CYS A 7 -11.18 8.88 -35.12
CA CYS A 7 -11.15 9.85 -34.02
C CYS A 7 -12.23 10.95 -34.15
N ARG A 8 -12.85 11.10 -35.34
CA ARG A 8 -13.89 12.11 -35.61
C ARG A 8 -15.32 11.62 -35.37
N ALA A 9 -15.53 10.33 -35.12
CA ALA A 9 -16.85 9.77 -34.83
C ALA A 9 -17.46 10.25 -33.49
N ASN A 10 -16.69 10.97 -32.65
CA ASN A 10 -17.11 11.45 -31.33
C ASN A 10 -17.26 12.98 -31.22
N ALA A 11 -17.40 13.70 -32.35
CA ALA A 11 -17.46 15.18 -32.37
C ALA A 11 -18.61 15.81 -31.55
N GLY A 12 -19.59 15.02 -31.07
CA GLY A 12 -20.66 15.49 -30.18
C GLY A 12 -20.41 15.31 -28.67
N PHE A 13 -19.33 14.64 -28.27
CA PHE A 13 -19.03 14.29 -26.87
C PHE A 13 -17.81 15.01 -26.28
N GLU A 14 -17.03 15.72 -27.09
CA GLU A 14 -15.74 16.32 -26.68
C GLU A 14 -15.85 17.29 -25.48
N PHE A 15 -17.01 17.94 -25.30
CA PHE A 15 -17.24 18.88 -24.18
C PHE A 15 -18.02 18.28 -23.00
N LYS A 16 -18.44 17.01 -23.07
CA LYS A 16 -19.31 16.40 -22.04
C LYS A 16 -18.54 15.69 -20.94
N PHE A 17 -17.37 15.15 -21.26
CA PHE A 17 -16.60 14.32 -20.34
C PHE A 17 -15.14 14.75 -20.32
N ALA A 18 -14.61 14.97 -19.11
CA ALA A 18 -13.18 15.06 -18.87
C ALA A 18 -12.76 13.79 -18.11
N THR A 19 -11.66 13.15 -18.53
CA THR A 19 -11.18 11.91 -17.91
C THR A 19 -9.72 12.05 -17.48
N ALA A 20 -9.40 11.60 -16.28
CA ALA A 20 -8.03 11.37 -15.82
C ALA A 20 -7.69 9.89 -16.02
N SER A 21 -6.54 9.60 -16.63
CA SER A 21 -6.08 8.24 -16.89
C SER A 21 -4.65 8.06 -16.41
N HIS A 22 -4.36 6.93 -15.77
CA HIS A 22 -3.03 6.58 -15.27
C HIS A 22 -2.28 5.76 -16.31
N GLU A 23 -1.04 6.16 -16.67
CA GLU A 23 -0.20 5.46 -17.67
C GLU A 23 -0.94 5.14 -19.00
N ALA A 24 -1.74 6.10 -19.48
CA ALA A 24 -2.41 5.96 -20.77
C ALA A 24 -1.40 5.97 -21.92
N SER A 25 -1.56 5.03 -22.85
CA SER A 25 -0.72 4.92 -24.04
C SER A 25 -1.57 4.98 -25.31
N TYR A 26 -0.93 5.15 -26.46
CA TYR A 26 -1.65 5.13 -27.73
C TYR A 26 -2.39 3.80 -27.97
N ALA A 27 -1.82 2.69 -27.52
CA ALA A 27 -2.43 1.36 -27.64
C ALA A 27 -3.53 1.13 -26.59
N ASN A 28 -3.42 1.73 -25.41
CA ASN A 28 -4.40 1.65 -24.34
C ASN A 28 -4.77 3.05 -23.80
N PRO A 29 -5.79 3.71 -24.39
CA PRO A 29 -6.20 5.05 -23.99
C PRO A 29 -6.89 5.10 -22.63
N TYR A 30 -7.38 3.97 -22.11
CA TYR A 30 -8.02 3.88 -20.79
C TYR A 30 -7.01 3.90 -19.63
N GLY A 31 -5.73 3.71 -19.93
CA GLY A 31 -4.69 3.58 -18.92
C GLY A 31 -4.69 2.23 -18.21
N GLU A 32 -3.87 2.13 -17.18
CA GLU A 32 -3.70 0.92 -16.38
C GLU A 32 -4.32 1.06 -14.99
N ALA A 33 -5.02 0.01 -14.55
CA ALA A 33 -5.53 -0.07 -13.19
C ALA A 33 -4.39 -0.44 -12.23
N LEU A 34 -3.93 0.53 -11.44
CA LEU A 34 -2.84 0.33 -10.47
C LEU A 34 -3.08 -0.89 -9.55
N LEU A 35 -4.30 -1.05 -9.04
CA LEU A 35 -4.66 -2.15 -8.14
C LEU A 35 -4.72 -3.53 -8.82
N ALA A 36 -4.83 -3.59 -10.15
CA ALA A 36 -4.81 -4.88 -10.85
C ALA A 36 -3.47 -5.60 -10.65
N ARG A 37 -2.37 -4.84 -10.49
CA ARG A 37 -1.04 -5.39 -10.19
C ARG A 37 -0.98 -6.07 -8.81
N CYS A 38 -1.83 -5.66 -7.87
CA CYS A 38 -1.91 -6.22 -6.51
C CYS A 38 -2.82 -7.45 -6.40
N TYR A 39 -3.49 -7.85 -7.49
CA TYR A 39 -4.52 -8.90 -7.46
C TYR A 39 -4.03 -10.20 -6.81
N TRP A 40 -2.87 -10.71 -7.24
CA TRP A 40 -2.34 -11.98 -6.74
C TRP A 40 -1.90 -11.90 -5.29
N ALA A 41 -1.19 -10.84 -4.91
CA ALA A 41 -0.74 -10.65 -3.53
C ALA A 41 -1.91 -10.56 -2.55
N VAL A 42 -2.99 -9.85 -2.91
CA VAL A 42 -4.22 -9.77 -2.09
C VAL A 42 -4.91 -11.14 -2.02
N THR A 43 -5.02 -11.83 -3.15
CA THR A 43 -5.68 -13.16 -3.22
C THR A 43 -4.96 -14.17 -2.33
N PHE A 44 -3.63 -14.25 -2.44
CA PHE A 44 -2.83 -15.17 -1.61
C PHE A 44 -2.81 -14.76 -0.14
N LYS A 45 -2.76 -13.46 0.17
CA LYS A 45 -2.87 -12.98 1.54
C LYS A 45 -4.19 -13.40 2.18
N ASN A 46 -5.32 -13.22 1.49
CA ASN A 46 -6.63 -13.58 2.01
C ASN A 46 -6.76 -15.10 2.25
N GLY A 47 -6.28 -15.91 1.30
CA GLY A 47 -6.22 -17.36 1.47
C GLY A 47 -5.31 -17.78 2.63
N GLY A 48 -4.12 -17.18 2.70
CA GLY A 48 -3.13 -17.39 3.75
C GLY A 48 -3.65 -17.09 5.14
N LEU A 49 -4.31 -15.95 5.30
CA LEU A 49 -4.91 -15.55 6.56
C LEU A 49 -5.98 -16.56 7.01
N ARG A 50 -6.82 -17.03 6.09
CA ARG A 50 -7.82 -18.06 6.39
C ARG A 50 -7.19 -19.37 6.85
N PHE A 51 -6.12 -19.82 6.17
CA PHE A 51 -5.40 -21.03 6.59
C PHE A 51 -4.69 -20.84 7.93
N TRP A 52 -4.12 -19.67 8.17
CA TRP A 52 -3.48 -19.34 9.44
C TRP A 52 -4.47 -19.36 10.60
N VAL A 53 -5.66 -18.76 10.44
CA VAL A 53 -6.72 -18.80 11.46
C VAL A 53 -7.19 -20.23 11.71
N ASN A 54 -7.50 -21.00 10.65
CA ASN A 54 -7.92 -22.42 10.81
C ASN A 54 -6.82 -23.27 11.47
N PHE A 55 -5.55 -22.97 11.18
CA PHE A 55 -4.42 -23.62 11.84
C PHE A 55 -4.37 -23.24 13.33
N MET A 56 -4.47 -21.95 13.66
CA MET A 56 -4.48 -21.52 15.06
C MET A 56 -5.66 -22.12 15.84
N GLU A 57 -6.83 -22.28 15.23
CA GLU A 57 -7.98 -22.92 15.87
C GLU A 57 -7.71 -24.41 16.15
N LYS A 58 -7.24 -25.15 15.13
CA LYS A 58 -7.02 -26.59 15.25
C LYS A 58 -5.83 -26.98 16.14
N TYR A 59 -4.80 -26.14 16.20
CA TYR A 59 -3.57 -26.41 16.93
C TYR A 59 -3.44 -25.56 18.20
N GLY A 60 -4.30 -24.56 18.40
CA GLY A 60 -4.39 -23.81 19.64
C GLY A 60 -5.07 -24.60 20.76
N MET A 61 -5.85 -25.64 20.41
CA MET A 61 -6.45 -26.56 21.37
C MET A 61 -5.99 -27.99 21.09
N PRO A 62 -5.34 -28.67 22.04
CA PRO A 62 -4.90 -30.03 21.83
C PRO A 62 -6.11 -30.99 21.80
N ILE A 63 -6.04 -32.00 20.93
CA ILE A 63 -7.07 -33.05 20.88
C ILE A 63 -6.79 -34.04 22.02
N LEU A 64 -7.76 -34.19 22.93
CA LEU A 64 -7.73 -35.22 23.96
C LEU A 64 -8.25 -36.54 23.39
N ILE A 65 -7.44 -37.60 23.47
CA ILE A 65 -7.84 -38.94 23.04
C ILE A 65 -7.92 -39.82 24.29
N GLY A 66 -9.13 -40.18 24.70
CA GLY A 66 -9.37 -41.20 25.72
C GLY A 66 -9.47 -42.59 25.08
N LYS A 67 -8.67 -43.54 25.54
CA LYS A 67 -8.75 -44.95 25.13
C LYS A 67 -9.45 -45.75 26.22
N TYR A 68 -10.35 -46.66 25.83
CA TYR A 68 -10.99 -47.62 26.74
C TYR A 68 -10.84 -49.05 26.20
N ASN A 69 -10.89 -50.04 27.09
CA ASN A 69 -10.68 -51.44 26.74
C ASN A 69 -11.88 -52.04 26.00
N ARG A 70 -11.62 -53.01 25.11
CA ARG A 70 -12.67 -53.79 24.43
C ARG A 70 -13.36 -54.71 25.45
N GLY A 71 -14.44 -54.19 26.05
CA GLY A 71 -15.19 -54.84 27.13
C GLY A 71 -15.87 -53.86 28.10
N ALA A 72 -15.54 -52.56 28.02
CA ALA A 72 -16.18 -51.52 28.83
C ALA A 72 -17.69 -51.40 28.54
N THR A 73 -18.46 -51.07 29.56
CA THR A 73 -19.90 -50.79 29.42
C THR A 73 -20.13 -49.44 28.74
N LYS A 74 -21.31 -49.25 28.15
CA LYS A 74 -21.69 -47.98 27.53
C LYS A 74 -21.62 -46.81 28.52
N ASP A 75 -22.02 -47.04 29.76
CA ASP A 75 -22.02 -46.02 30.82
C ASP A 75 -20.60 -45.52 31.13
N GLU A 76 -19.58 -46.39 31.09
CA GLU A 76 -18.18 -46.01 31.29
C GLU A 76 -17.65 -45.16 30.13
N ALA A 77 -18.06 -45.47 28.90
CA ALA A 77 -17.69 -44.68 27.72
C ALA A 77 -18.36 -43.30 27.69
N GLU A 78 -19.63 -43.21 28.10
CA GLU A 78 -20.36 -41.93 28.21
C GLU A 78 -19.80 -41.05 29.33
N ASN A 79 -19.47 -41.64 30.48
CA ASN A 79 -18.84 -40.91 31.59
C ASN A 79 -17.44 -40.38 31.18
N LEU A 80 -16.63 -41.19 30.49
CA LEU A 80 -15.35 -40.73 29.96
C LEU A 80 -15.52 -39.59 28.94
N ALA A 81 -16.51 -39.66 28.06
CA ALA A 81 -16.79 -38.58 27.10
C ALA A 81 -17.23 -37.29 27.81
N GLN A 82 -18.05 -37.39 28.85
CA GLN A 82 -18.49 -36.23 29.64
C GLN A 82 -17.32 -35.59 30.38
N VAL A 83 -16.45 -36.38 31.00
CA VAL A 83 -15.22 -35.90 31.65
C VAL A 83 -14.30 -35.23 30.63
N LEU A 84 -14.13 -35.79 29.43
CA LEU A 84 -13.33 -35.17 28.36
C LEU A 84 -13.91 -33.85 27.83
N LEU A 85 -15.25 -33.70 27.83
CA LEU A 85 -15.92 -32.45 27.46
C LEU A 85 -15.74 -31.39 28.56
N ASP A 86 -15.87 -31.77 29.83
CA ASP A 86 -15.64 -30.87 30.98
C ASP A 86 -14.15 -30.46 31.08
N MET A 87 -13.22 -31.33 30.65
CA MET A 87 -11.77 -31.05 30.56
C MET A 87 -11.39 -30.03 29.47
N HIS A 88 -12.30 -29.64 28.58
CA HIS A 88 -12.02 -28.70 27.49
C HIS A 88 -11.69 -27.28 27.98
N GLU A 89 -12.18 -26.88 29.16
CA GLU A 89 -11.96 -25.55 29.75
C GLU A 89 -10.79 -25.50 30.75
N ASP A 90 -10.55 -26.56 31.54
CA ASP A 90 -9.59 -26.54 32.65
C ASP A 90 -8.55 -27.67 32.56
N ALA A 91 -7.31 -27.31 32.18
CA ALA A 91 -6.21 -28.24 31.98
C ALA A 91 -5.56 -28.75 33.29
N VAL A 92 -6.27 -29.54 34.09
CA VAL A 92 -5.71 -30.33 35.20
C VAL A 92 -6.28 -31.75 35.18
N ILE A 93 -5.41 -32.77 35.10
CA ILE A 93 -5.79 -34.17 34.92
C ILE A 93 -5.28 -35.03 36.08
N VAL A 94 -6.18 -35.77 36.72
CA VAL A 94 -5.86 -36.90 37.62
C VAL A 94 -6.56 -38.14 37.04
N SER A 95 -5.77 -39.12 36.60
CA SER A 95 -6.25 -40.34 35.95
C SER A 95 -5.99 -41.57 36.84
N PRO A 96 -6.93 -42.54 36.93
CA PRO A 96 -6.64 -43.89 37.43
C PRO A 96 -5.54 -44.57 36.59
N SER A 97 -4.76 -45.47 37.18
CA SER A 97 -3.61 -46.13 36.52
C SER A 97 -3.93 -46.88 35.22
N ASP A 98 -5.21 -47.21 34.99
CA ASP A 98 -5.66 -48.03 33.86
C ASP A 98 -6.15 -47.20 32.66
N ILE A 99 -6.20 -45.86 32.78
CA ILE A 99 -6.66 -44.95 31.72
C ILE A 99 -5.49 -44.09 31.21
N GLU A 100 -5.07 -44.35 29.98
CA GLU A 100 -4.03 -43.58 29.30
C GLU A 100 -4.66 -42.41 28.53
N ILE A 101 -4.42 -41.18 28.99
CA ILE A 101 -4.78 -39.95 28.28
C ILE A 101 -3.50 -39.40 27.64
N THR A 102 -3.39 -39.55 26.32
CA THR A 102 -2.27 -38.98 25.57
C THR A 102 -2.69 -37.67 24.91
N LEU A 103 -1.96 -36.60 25.17
CA LEU A 103 -2.04 -35.40 24.36
C LEU A 103 -1.47 -35.73 22.98
N ALA A 104 -2.31 -35.74 21.95
CA ALA A 104 -1.82 -35.86 20.59
C ALA A 104 -1.26 -34.50 20.16
N GLU A 105 -0.03 -34.18 20.59
CA GLU A 105 0.70 -33.04 20.05
C GLU A 105 0.95 -33.28 18.58
N ALA A 106 0.31 -32.51 17.71
CA ALA A 106 0.65 -32.50 16.31
C ALA A 106 1.95 -31.69 16.17
N THR A 107 3.10 -32.35 16.30
CA THR A 107 4.44 -31.77 16.19
C THR A 107 4.63 -31.11 14.81
N ARG A 108 4.22 -29.85 14.68
CA ARG A 108 4.42 -28.99 13.50
C ARG A 108 4.64 -27.55 13.91
N THR A 109 5.67 -27.34 14.73
CA THR A 109 6.13 -26.00 15.15
C THR A 109 6.53 -25.12 13.96
N SER A 110 6.87 -25.71 12.81
CA SER A 110 7.30 -24.97 11.63
C SER A 110 6.16 -24.35 10.79
N SER A 111 4.89 -24.73 10.99
CA SER A 111 3.82 -24.26 10.08
C SER A 111 3.27 -22.87 10.40
N THR A 112 3.26 -22.43 11.67
CA THR A 112 2.66 -21.13 12.04
C THR A 112 3.43 -19.95 11.46
N ASP A 113 4.76 -19.98 11.58
CA ASP A 113 5.64 -18.90 11.11
C ASP A 113 5.64 -18.79 9.58
N LEU A 114 5.53 -19.92 8.87
CA LEU A 114 5.47 -19.94 7.40
C LEU A 114 4.25 -19.20 6.86
N TYR A 115 3.09 -19.33 7.51
CA TYR A 115 1.89 -18.58 7.10
C TYR A 115 2.06 -17.08 7.34
N LEU A 116 2.65 -16.69 8.48
CA LEU A 116 2.93 -15.30 8.79
C LEU A 116 3.95 -14.70 7.82
N GLU A 117 5.01 -15.44 7.49
CA GLU A 117 6.01 -15.04 6.49
C GLU A 117 5.39 -14.86 5.12
N MET A 118 4.50 -15.75 4.69
CA MET A 118 3.76 -15.61 3.44
C MET A 118 2.87 -14.36 3.42
N ILE A 119 2.17 -14.07 4.53
CA ILE A 119 1.35 -12.86 4.68
C ILE A 119 2.24 -11.61 4.58
N ASN A 120 3.39 -11.61 5.25
CA ASN A 120 4.35 -10.52 5.20
C ASN A 120 4.91 -10.32 3.79
N PHE A 121 5.30 -11.39 3.11
CA PHE A 121 5.72 -11.33 1.70
C PHE A 121 4.66 -10.67 0.82
N CYS A 122 3.38 -11.05 0.98
CA CYS A 122 2.29 -10.43 0.22
C CYS A 122 2.12 -8.94 0.55
N ASN A 123 2.25 -8.53 1.82
CA ASN A 123 2.22 -7.12 2.22
C ASN A 123 3.37 -6.34 1.58
N THR A 124 4.57 -6.91 1.59
CA THR A 124 5.77 -6.33 0.98
C THR A 124 5.57 -6.12 -0.52
N GLU A 125 5.04 -7.11 -1.25
CA GLU A 125 4.77 -6.97 -2.69
C GLU A 125 3.70 -5.92 -3.00
N ILE A 126 2.64 -5.80 -2.16
CA ILE A 126 1.64 -4.73 -2.29
C ILE A 126 2.28 -3.36 -2.07
N SER A 127 3.13 -3.23 -1.05
CA SER A 127 3.87 -1.99 -0.77
C SER A 127 4.80 -1.60 -1.93
N LYS A 128 5.51 -2.56 -2.53
CA LYS A 128 6.32 -2.33 -3.75
C LYS A 128 5.46 -1.88 -4.92
N ALA A 129 4.31 -2.51 -5.15
CA ALA A 129 3.46 -2.17 -6.29
C ALA A 129 2.85 -0.76 -6.18
N LEU A 130 2.51 -0.30 -4.98
CA LEU A 130 1.86 1.00 -4.76
C LEU A 130 2.83 2.14 -4.48
N LEU A 131 3.86 1.89 -3.67
CA LEU A 131 4.78 2.92 -3.18
C LEU A 131 6.17 2.83 -3.81
N SER A 132 6.43 1.81 -4.64
CA SER A 132 7.75 1.48 -5.19
C SER A 132 8.83 1.27 -4.13
N GLN A 133 8.45 1.07 -2.87
CA GLN A 133 9.35 0.90 -1.74
C GLN A 133 8.70 0.11 -0.61
N THR A 134 9.56 -0.48 0.24
CA THR A 134 9.14 -1.29 1.40
C THR A 134 9.78 -0.81 2.70
N LEU A 135 10.92 -0.12 2.62
CA LEU A 135 11.82 0.06 3.75
C LEU A 135 11.26 0.98 4.86
N THR A 136 10.54 2.05 4.50
CA THR A 136 10.01 3.00 5.50
C THR A 136 8.83 2.45 6.30
N THR A 137 8.21 1.37 5.83
CA THR A 137 6.99 0.81 6.43
C THR A 137 7.26 -0.50 7.16
N GLU A 138 8.31 -1.26 6.80
CA GLU A 138 8.48 -2.65 7.25
C GLU A 138 9.83 -2.98 7.94
N LEU A 139 10.82 -2.08 8.02
CA LEU A 139 12.12 -2.42 8.65
C LEU A 139 12.25 -2.10 10.15
N LYS A 140 12.84 -3.06 10.87
CA LYS A 140 13.41 -2.87 12.23
C LYS A 140 14.82 -2.24 12.24
N ASN A 141 15.59 -2.34 11.14
CA ASN A 141 16.98 -1.83 11.04
C ASN A 141 17.25 -1.10 9.71
N GLY A 142 16.89 0.18 9.60
CA GLY A 142 17.17 1.01 8.42
C GLY A 142 18.39 1.94 8.60
N SER A 143 19.22 2.10 7.58
CA SER A 143 20.26 3.15 7.56
C SER A 143 19.66 4.49 7.10
N LEU A 144 20.20 5.60 7.62
CA LEU A 144 19.75 6.96 7.24
C LEU A 144 19.83 7.19 5.72
N ALA A 145 20.87 6.68 5.07
CA ALA A 145 21.06 6.77 3.62
C ALA A 145 19.99 6.02 2.82
N ALA A 146 19.57 4.84 3.30
CA ALA A 146 18.50 4.08 2.66
C ALA A 146 17.16 4.83 2.81
N ALA A 147 16.86 5.36 4.00
CA ALA A 147 15.66 6.18 4.22
C ALA A 147 15.60 7.40 3.29
N GLN A 148 16.71 8.14 3.13
CA GLN A 148 16.77 9.28 2.20
C GLN A 148 16.50 8.89 0.74
N THR A 149 17.00 7.74 0.29
CA THR A 149 16.75 7.24 -1.07
C THR A 149 15.27 6.94 -1.26
N HIS A 150 14.64 6.31 -0.28
CA HIS A 150 13.22 6.03 -0.26
C HIS A 150 12.34 7.29 -0.26
N TYR A 151 12.72 8.32 0.51
CA TYR A 151 12.02 9.61 0.45
C TYR A 151 12.04 10.23 -0.96
N LYS A 152 13.15 10.09 -1.71
CA LYS A 152 13.22 10.56 -3.11
C LYS A 152 12.26 9.81 -4.02
N ILE A 153 12.25 8.47 -3.97
CA ILE A 153 11.35 7.63 -4.78
C ILE A 153 9.89 7.98 -4.47
N ARG A 154 9.53 8.09 -3.19
CA ARG A 154 8.19 8.51 -2.78
C ARG A 154 7.82 9.89 -3.35
N ARG A 155 8.77 10.83 -3.37
CA ARG A 155 8.54 12.17 -3.93
C ARG A 155 8.28 12.14 -5.43
N GLU A 156 8.99 11.28 -6.16
CA GLU A 156 8.77 11.08 -7.60
C GLU A 156 7.36 10.56 -7.87
N ILE A 157 6.86 9.60 -7.09
CA ILE A 157 5.49 9.08 -7.21
C ILE A 157 4.46 10.17 -6.93
N ILE A 158 4.60 10.91 -5.81
CA ILE A 158 3.69 12.01 -5.49
C ILE A 158 3.69 13.06 -6.61
N THR A 159 4.85 13.33 -7.20
CA THR A 159 4.98 14.29 -8.31
C THR A 159 4.31 13.77 -9.57
N ALA A 160 4.38 12.46 -9.85
CA ALA A 160 3.68 11.84 -10.97
C ALA A 160 2.15 11.92 -10.78
N ASP A 161 1.64 11.62 -9.58
CA ASP A 161 0.21 11.72 -9.25
C ASP A 161 -0.29 13.18 -9.34
N ALA A 162 0.49 14.13 -8.83
CA ALA A 162 0.17 15.55 -8.93
C ALA A 162 0.08 16.02 -10.39
N LYS A 163 0.94 15.51 -11.28
CA LYS A 163 0.88 15.82 -12.72
C LYS A 163 -0.40 15.29 -13.38
N ILE A 164 -0.90 14.12 -12.96
CA ILE A 164 -2.18 13.59 -13.47
C ILE A 164 -3.32 14.53 -13.08
N ALA A 165 -3.37 14.96 -11.82
CA ALA A 165 -4.37 15.91 -11.34
C ALA A 165 -4.25 17.29 -12.02
N GLU A 166 -3.03 17.80 -12.17
CA GLU A 166 -2.74 19.06 -12.87
C GLU A 166 -3.21 19.01 -14.34
N SER A 167 -2.88 17.92 -15.05
CA SER A 167 -3.30 17.71 -16.44
C SER A 167 -4.83 17.66 -16.57
N PHE A 168 -5.50 16.99 -15.64
CA PHE A 168 -6.96 16.90 -15.61
C PHE A 168 -7.63 18.26 -15.39
N ILE A 169 -7.16 19.03 -14.40
CA ILE A 169 -7.68 20.37 -14.10
C ILE A 169 -7.44 21.31 -15.29
N ASN A 170 -6.23 21.29 -15.86
CA ASN A 170 -5.90 22.12 -17.03
C ASN A 170 -6.72 21.75 -18.26
N HIS A 171 -7.07 20.47 -18.43
CA HIS A 171 -7.98 20.04 -19.48
C HIS A 171 -9.39 20.63 -19.29
N ILE A 172 -9.93 20.61 -18.07
CA ILE A 172 -11.23 21.23 -17.76
C ILE A 172 -11.20 22.75 -18.02
N ILE A 173 -10.15 23.44 -17.56
CA ILE A 173 -10.00 24.89 -17.79
C ILE A 173 -9.97 25.20 -19.28
N LYS A 174 -9.25 24.39 -20.07
CA LYS A 174 -9.21 24.53 -21.52
C LYS A 174 -10.59 24.36 -22.15
N LEU A 175 -11.35 23.34 -21.75
CA LEU A 175 -12.72 23.14 -22.24
C LEU A 175 -13.64 24.32 -21.91
N ILE A 176 -13.56 24.84 -20.67
CA ILE A 176 -14.34 26.01 -20.25
C ILE A 176 -13.96 27.25 -21.08
N ALA A 177 -12.67 27.47 -21.31
CA ALA A 177 -12.21 28.60 -22.11
C ALA A 177 -12.68 28.49 -23.57
N GLU A 178 -12.60 27.30 -24.16
CA GLU A 178 -13.03 27.04 -25.54
C GLU A 178 -14.54 27.26 -25.73
N ILE A 179 -15.36 26.81 -24.78
CA ILE A 179 -16.82 26.99 -24.84
C ILE A 179 -17.21 28.47 -24.75
N ASN A 180 -16.56 29.25 -23.88
CA ASN A 180 -16.95 30.64 -23.61
C ASN A 180 -16.32 31.65 -24.58
N PHE A 181 -15.10 31.40 -25.04
CA PHE A 181 -14.30 32.39 -25.76
C PHE A 181 -13.75 31.88 -27.10
N GLY A 182 -14.00 30.62 -27.47
CA GLY A 182 -13.41 29.99 -28.66
C GLY A 182 -11.95 29.60 -28.45
N GLU A 183 -11.18 29.45 -29.53
CA GLU A 183 -9.76 29.08 -29.46
C GLU A 183 -8.90 30.24 -28.91
N VAL A 184 -8.91 30.41 -27.60
CA VAL A 184 -8.10 31.40 -26.87
C VAL A 184 -7.10 30.66 -25.98
N LYS A 185 -5.94 31.28 -25.78
CA LYS A 185 -4.92 30.77 -24.86
C LYS A 185 -5.50 30.68 -23.44
N SER A 186 -5.74 29.46 -22.97
CA SER A 186 -6.29 29.19 -21.64
C SER A 186 -5.23 29.37 -20.54
N PRO A 187 -5.61 29.86 -19.35
CA PRO A 187 -4.71 29.85 -18.20
C PRO A 187 -4.38 28.40 -17.81
N GLN A 188 -3.18 28.20 -17.25
CA GLN A 188 -2.74 26.90 -16.74
C GLN A 188 -2.42 27.02 -15.25
N ILE A 189 -2.91 26.06 -14.49
CA ILE A 189 -2.55 25.85 -13.10
C ILE A 189 -1.35 24.92 -13.05
N ARG A 190 -0.41 25.21 -12.16
CA ARG A 190 0.70 24.33 -11.81
C ARG A 190 0.61 23.97 -10.34
N LEU A 191 0.66 22.69 -10.02
CA LEU A 191 0.72 22.22 -8.64
C LEU A 191 2.19 22.21 -8.18
N THR A 192 2.53 23.19 -7.34
CA THR A 192 3.84 23.23 -6.69
C THR A 192 3.78 22.42 -5.40
N LEU A 193 4.44 21.28 -5.39
CA LEU A 193 4.66 20.53 -4.16
C LEU A 193 5.76 21.24 -3.38
N ASN A 194 5.40 21.95 -2.30
CA ASN A 194 6.41 22.58 -1.44
C ASN A 194 7.28 21.48 -0.83
N ASP A 195 8.56 21.46 -1.20
CA ASP A 195 9.57 20.68 -0.51
C ASP A 195 9.92 21.44 0.77
N SER A 196 9.71 20.81 1.91
CA SER A 196 10.16 21.31 3.21
C SER A 196 11.69 21.31 3.38
N ASP A 197 12.45 20.97 2.33
CA ASP A 197 13.93 20.95 2.34
C ASP A 197 14.52 22.34 2.01
N ASN A 198 14.15 23.35 2.79
CA ASN A 198 14.71 24.71 2.69
C ASN A 198 16.24 24.72 2.87
N ASN A 199 16.80 23.72 3.57
CA ASN A 199 18.23 23.67 3.87
C ASN A 199 19.11 23.42 2.63
N GLN A 200 18.72 22.53 1.72
CA GLN A 200 19.50 22.28 0.50
C GLN A 200 19.47 23.49 -0.45
N LYS A 201 18.32 24.15 -0.55
CA LYS A 201 18.17 25.39 -1.33
C LYS A 201 19.05 26.50 -0.74
N LEU A 202 19.05 26.64 0.58
CA LEU A 202 19.88 27.61 1.30
C LEU A 202 21.37 27.35 1.06
N GLU A 203 21.84 26.10 1.21
CA GLU A 203 23.24 25.73 0.96
C GLU A 203 23.68 26.03 -0.48
N ARG A 204 22.82 25.75 -1.48
CA ARG A 204 23.09 26.09 -2.87
C ARG A 204 23.22 27.60 -3.05
N ASP A 205 22.30 28.36 -2.48
CA ASP A 205 22.27 29.82 -2.65
C ASP A 205 23.48 30.48 -1.96
N ILE A 206 23.94 29.95 -0.82
CA ILE A 206 25.22 30.34 -0.19
C ILE A 206 26.41 30.06 -1.13
N ARG A 207 26.47 28.89 -1.77
CA ARG A 207 27.56 28.56 -2.72
C ARG A 207 27.57 29.50 -3.93
N LEU A 208 26.39 29.86 -4.46
CA LEU A 208 26.26 30.77 -5.59
C LEU A 208 26.63 32.21 -5.23
N LEU A 209 26.24 32.68 -4.04
CA LEU A 209 26.70 33.97 -3.51
C LEU A 209 28.22 34.00 -3.36
N ASN A 210 28.81 32.94 -2.79
CA ASN A 210 30.27 32.81 -2.65
C ASN A 210 30.99 32.75 -4.01
N ALA A 211 30.33 32.23 -5.05
CA ALA A 211 30.84 32.23 -6.43
C ALA A 211 30.64 33.58 -7.15
N GLY A 212 30.02 34.57 -6.49
CA GLY A 212 29.83 35.93 -7.02
C GLY A 212 28.57 36.13 -7.85
N VAL A 213 27.58 35.23 -7.77
CA VAL A 213 26.29 35.41 -8.47
C VAL A 213 25.40 36.39 -7.68
N PRO A 214 25.00 37.53 -8.26
CA PRO A 214 24.10 38.47 -7.57
C PRO A 214 22.65 37.98 -7.67
N PHE A 215 21.97 37.88 -6.52
CA PHE A 215 20.53 37.61 -6.46
C PHE A 215 19.74 38.90 -6.24
N ASN A 216 18.62 39.06 -6.95
CA ASN A 216 17.73 40.21 -6.81
C ASN A 216 16.59 39.91 -5.81
N LEU A 217 15.87 40.96 -5.40
CA LEU A 217 14.73 40.84 -4.48
C LEU A 217 13.62 39.91 -5.03
N ASP A 218 13.39 39.95 -6.35
CA ASP A 218 12.39 39.12 -7.04
C ASP A 218 12.70 37.62 -6.91
N TYR A 219 13.97 37.25 -6.95
CA TYR A 219 14.43 35.88 -6.73
C TYR A 219 14.05 35.38 -5.34
N TRP A 220 14.28 36.18 -4.29
CA TRP A 220 13.97 35.78 -2.91
C TRP A 220 12.47 35.65 -2.65
N THR A 221 11.67 36.58 -3.18
CA THR A 221 10.20 36.51 -3.10
C THR A 221 9.66 35.28 -3.84
N ARG A 222 10.16 34.98 -5.05
CA ARG A 222 9.72 33.81 -5.81
C ARG A 222 10.17 32.47 -5.20
N THR A 223 11.40 32.42 -4.67
CA THR A 223 12.03 31.17 -4.26
C THR A 223 11.67 30.77 -2.84
N TYR A 224 11.54 31.75 -1.92
CA TYR A 224 11.27 31.52 -0.51
C TYR A 224 9.90 32.09 -0.05
N GLY A 225 9.17 32.78 -0.92
CA GLY A 225 7.87 33.37 -0.57
C GLY A 225 7.95 34.55 0.40
N LEU A 226 9.14 35.14 0.56
CA LEU A 226 9.38 36.27 1.46
C LEU A 226 8.73 37.54 0.90
N LYS A 227 8.05 38.30 1.76
CA LYS A 227 7.49 39.59 1.35
C LYS A 227 8.63 40.59 1.16
N LYS A 228 8.42 41.55 0.25
CA LYS A 228 9.41 42.61 -0.02
C LYS A 228 9.72 43.45 1.23
N GLU A 229 8.78 43.52 2.16
CA GLU A 229 8.91 44.24 3.43
C GLU A 229 9.88 43.56 4.42
N ASP A 230 10.11 42.25 4.27
CA ASP A 230 10.95 41.45 5.18
C ASP A 230 12.44 41.42 4.74
N LEU A 231 12.79 42.06 3.62
CA LEU A 231 14.09 41.98 2.97
C LEU A 231 14.73 43.36 2.80
N ASN A 232 15.82 43.62 3.51
CA ASN A 232 16.68 44.79 3.32
C ASN A 232 17.89 44.39 2.46
N LEU A 233 17.75 44.48 1.14
CA LEU A 233 18.80 44.20 0.15
C LEU A 233 18.99 45.39 -0.79
#